data_AF-A0A4R7SYW2-F1
#
_entry.id   AF-A0A4R7SYW2-F1
#
_cell.length_a   1.000
_cell.length_b   1.000
_cell.length_c   1.000
_cell.angle_alpha   90.00
_cell.angle_beta   90.00
_cell.angle_gamma   90.00
#
_symmetry.space_group_name_H-M   'P 1'
#
loop_
_entity.id
_entity.type
_entity.pdbx_description
1 polymer ?
#
loop_
_entity_poly.entity_id
_entity_poly.type
_entity_poly.pdbx_seq_one_letter_code
_entity_poly.pdbx_strand_id
1 'polypeptide(L)'
;MQHLDLYDVLAVVARVMQCDPDAAIRRTDLDAVAQVLSEATSPLCQDDLAEAGGVLLSGLVSRRPFAGPNRTIAVAVVLQLAGLNDADLELEPVEELDALLDRVSSGQAPIAEVIAEVIDVVRHRLQCRELTLSSLGSEDQINPEESDMFEKFTERARRVMVLAQEEARNLQHNYIGTEHVLLAILEEGGGTAAKVLANLNISTAAARAVVLEIVGRGEKAPAGHIPFTPRSKRVLEYSLREAVQLGHQNIGTEHILLGIVQDGEGVAAQTLVKLGVDLSKVRQLIRHRQHSEAAVTEFLAGDSGSFTPKMPARKHHLLSELESLIDENDNLYEQVRRLREKLRQHNIDPDD
;
A
#
# COMPACT_ATOMS: atom_id res chain seq x y z
N MET A 1 -9.47 -12.84 27.32
CA MET A 1 -8.58 -11.80 26.77
C MET A 1 -7.14 -12.21 27.01
N GLN A 2 -6.27 -12.18 26.00
CA GLN A 2 -4.82 -12.33 26.20
C GLN A 2 -4.27 -11.02 26.78
N HIS A 3 -3.34 -11.13 27.73
CA HIS A 3 -2.73 -9.99 28.41
C HIS A 3 -1.29 -9.80 27.93
N LEU A 4 -0.84 -8.55 27.85
CA LEU A 4 0.56 -8.20 27.62
C LEU A 4 1.36 -8.36 28.90
N ASP A 5 2.57 -8.88 28.78
CA ASP A 5 3.54 -8.87 29.87
C ASP A 5 4.62 -7.78 29.68
N LEU A 6 5.50 -7.65 30.68
CA LEU A 6 6.59 -6.66 30.65
C LEU A 6 7.59 -6.93 29.51
N TYR A 7 7.81 -8.20 29.15
CA TYR A 7 8.73 -8.57 28.08
C TYR A 7 8.18 -8.20 26.70
N ASP A 8 6.87 -8.35 26.49
CA ASP A 8 6.19 -7.91 25.28
C ASP A 8 6.37 -6.40 25.08
N VAL A 9 6.16 -5.61 26.15
CA VAL A 9 6.36 -4.16 26.11
C VAL A 9 7.81 -3.80 25.80
N LEU A 10 8.78 -4.47 26.43
CA LEU A 10 10.21 -4.23 26.16
C LEU A 10 10.61 -4.61 24.74
N ALA A 11 10.03 -5.67 24.17
CA ALA A 11 10.25 -6.07 22.78
C ALA A 11 9.69 -5.03 21.79
N VAL A 12 8.52 -4.45 22.08
CA VAL A 12 7.96 -3.32 21.33
C VAL A 12 8.88 -2.10 21.43
N VAL A 13 9.37 -1.76 22.62
CA VAL A 13 10.31 -0.65 22.84
C VAL A 13 11.58 -0.83 22.01
N ALA A 14 12.24 -1.99 22.11
CA ALA A 14 13.48 -2.27 21.37
C ALA A 14 13.30 -2.13 19.85
N ARG A 15 12.15 -2.60 19.33
CA ARG A 15 11.80 -2.51 17.91
C ARG A 15 11.57 -1.07 17.46
N VAL A 16 10.76 -0.30 18.20
CA VAL A 16 10.42 1.09 17.86
C VAL A 16 11.65 2.00 18.00
N MET A 17 12.47 1.77 19.02
CA MET A 17 13.68 2.54 19.30
C MET A 17 14.90 2.11 18.48
N GLN A 18 14.81 0.99 17.76
CA GLN A 18 15.92 0.37 17.02
C GLN A 18 17.17 0.19 17.91
N CYS A 19 16.98 -0.30 19.13
CA CYS A 19 18.07 -0.52 20.09
C CYS A 19 18.13 -1.96 20.60
N ASP A 20 19.26 -2.35 21.16
CA ASP A 20 19.41 -3.66 21.79
C ASP A 20 18.54 -3.79 23.06
N PRO A 21 18.21 -5.03 23.48
CA PRO A 21 17.35 -5.27 24.66
C PRO A 21 17.91 -4.66 25.95
N ASP A 22 19.24 -4.69 26.14
CA ASP A 22 19.87 -4.13 27.34
C ASP A 22 19.73 -2.60 27.39
N ALA A 23 19.78 -1.94 26.23
CA ALA A 23 19.53 -0.52 26.07
C ALA A 23 18.05 -0.16 26.27
N ALA A 24 17.12 -1.02 25.84
CA ALA A 24 15.69 -0.84 26.08
C ALA A 24 15.39 -0.92 27.60
N ILE A 25 15.96 -1.89 28.29
CA ILE A 25 15.84 -2.05 29.75
C ILE A 25 16.38 -0.83 30.49
N ARG A 26 17.61 -0.38 30.15
CA ARG A 26 18.23 0.80 30.80
C ARG A 26 17.47 2.11 30.58
N ARG A 27 16.62 2.18 29.55
CA ARG A 27 15.87 3.38 29.14
C ARG A 27 14.39 3.34 29.53
N THR A 28 13.96 2.27 30.22
CA THR A 28 12.57 2.05 30.63
C THR A 28 12.47 2.05 32.14
N ASP A 29 11.55 2.85 32.68
CA ASP A 29 11.11 2.70 34.06
C ASP A 29 10.21 1.46 34.18
N LEU A 30 10.83 0.34 34.56
CA LEU A 30 10.17 -0.97 34.63
C LEU A 30 9.06 -0.99 35.68
N ASP A 31 9.21 -0.25 36.79
CA ASP A 31 8.21 -0.18 37.86
C ASP A 31 6.96 0.57 37.37
N ALA A 32 7.17 1.67 36.64
CA ALA A 32 6.07 2.42 36.04
C ALA A 32 5.31 1.60 34.98
N VAL A 33 6.01 0.83 34.13
CA VAL A 33 5.35 -0.07 33.15
C VAL A 33 4.59 -1.19 33.85
N ALA A 34 5.20 -1.83 34.85
CA ALA A 34 4.56 -2.91 35.60
C ALA A 34 3.27 -2.44 36.29
N GLN A 35 3.27 -1.22 36.84
CA GLN A 35 2.08 -0.65 37.46
C GLN A 35 0.96 -0.40 36.43
N VAL A 36 1.28 0.12 35.25
CA VAL A 36 0.29 0.34 34.17
C VAL A 36 -0.29 -0.98 33.65
N LEU A 37 0.55 -2.00 33.46
CA LEU A 37 0.08 -3.33 33.07
C LEU A 37 -0.84 -3.91 34.14
N SER A 38 -0.51 -3.75 35.43
CA SER A 38 -1.35 -4.23 36.53
C SER A 38 -2.74 -3.55 36.54
N GLU A 39 -2.79 -2.25 36.27
CA GLU A 39 -4.04 -1.48 36.17
C GLU A 39 -4.91 -1.98 35.01
N ALA A 40 -4.31 -2.27 33.84
CA ALA A 40 -5.02 -2.80 32.68
C ALA A 40 -5.48 -4.27 32.83
N THR A 41 -4.87 -5.02 33.75
CA THR A 41 -5.28 -6.39 34.11
C THR A 41 -6.26 -6.46 35.29
N SER A 42 -6.73 -5.31 35.79
CA SER A 42 -7.71 -5.20 36.87
C SER A 42 -9.01 -5.97 36.56
N PRO A 43 -9.73 -6.48 37.58
CA PRO A 43 -11.04 -7.13 37.40
C PRO A 43 -12.06 -6.28 36.64
N LEU A 44 -11.90 -4.95 36.66
CA LEU A 44 -12.74 -4.02 35.91
C LEU A 44 -12.60 -4.19 34.39
N CYS A 45 -11.40 -4.51 33.91
CA CYS A 45 -11.08 -4.57 32.47
C CYS A 45 -11.09 -5.99 31.88
N GLN A 46 -11.42 -7.03 32.67
CA GLN A 46 -11.21 -8.44 32.28
C GLN A 46 -11.90 -8.86 30.97
N ASP A 47 -13.05 -8.25 30.66
CA ASP A 47 -13.88 -8.60 29.51
C ASP A 47 -14.01 -7.47 28.46
N ASP A 48 -13.35 -6.33 28.68
CA ASP A 48 -13.43 -5.16 27.78
C ASP A 48 -12.03 -4.75 27.30
N LEU A 49 -11.72 -5.15 26.05
CA LEU A 49 -10.46 -4.82 25.37
C LEU A 49 -10.26 -3.31 25.22
N ALA A 50 -11.33 -2.55 25.05
CA ALA A 50 -11.24 -1.11 24.86
C ALA A 50 -10.92 -0.41 26.19
N GLU A 51 -11.48 -0.91 27.30
CA GLU A 51 -11.14 -0.44 28.64
C GLU A 51 -9.67 -0.75 28.98
N ALA A 52 -9.23 -1.98 28.74
CA ALA A 52 -7.83 -2.38 28.96
C ALA A 52 -6.85 -1.56 28.09
N GLY A 53 -7.18 -1.36 26.80
CA GLY A 53 -6.38 -0.56 25.88
C GLY A 53 -6.29 0.92 26.29
N GLY A 54 -7.39 1.49 26.79
CA GLY A 54 -7.44 2.86 27.29
C GLY A 54 -6.60 3.09 28.54
N VAL A 55 -6.63 2.14 29.49
CA VAL A 55 -5.79 2.19 30.69
C VAL A 55 -4.30 2.12 30.32
N LEU A 56 -3.92 1.23 29.39
CA LEU A 56 -2.55 1.16 28.90
C LEU A 56 -2.11 2.46 28.22
N LEU A 57 -2.90 2.98 27.29
CA LEU A 57 -2.56 4.20 26.56
C LEU A 57 -2.37 5.38 27.51
N SER A 58 -3.33 5.58 28.42
CA SER A 58 -3.30 6.67 29.40
C SER A 58 -2.11 6.54 30.36
N GLY A 59 -1.89 5.34 30.89
CA GLY A 59 -0.81 5.06 31.84
C GLY A 59 0.57 5.31 31.22
N LEU A 60 0.81 4.82 30.00
CA LEU A 60 2.09 4.95 29.31
C LEU A 60 2.37 6.40 28.85
N VAL A 61 1.33 7.15 28.46
CA VAL A 61 1.48 8.55 28.06
C VAL A 61 1.72 9.45 29.28
N SER A 62 0.99 9.20 30.38
CA SER A 62 1.03 10.06 31.57
C SER A 62 2.29 9.86 32.40
N ARG A 63 2.68 8.60 32.62
CA ARG A 63 3.86 8.26 33.45
C ARG A 63 5.18 8.41 32.70
N ARG A 64 5.13 8.53 31.36
CA ARG A 64 6.30 8.63 30.46
C ARG A 64 7.44 7.67 30.83
N PRO A 65 7.15 6.36 30.96
CA PRO A 65 8.14 5.39 31.42
C PRO A 65 9.27 5.15 30.41
N PHE A 66 9.10 5.58 29.15
CA PHE A 66 10.09 5.41 28.09
C PHE A 66 10.81 6.72 27.76
N ALA A 67 12.13 6.66 27.58
CA ALA A 67 12.91 7.79 27.05
C ALA A 67 12.88 7.85 25.52
N GLY A 68 12.51 9.00 24.93
CA GLY A 68 12.46 9.21 23.47
C GLY A 68 11.01 9.21 22.91
N PRO A 69 10.70 8.53 21.78
CA PRO A 69 9.36 8.46 21.15
C PRO A 69 8.30 7.69 21.99
N ASN A 70 8.05 8.15 23.23
CA ASN A 70 7.14 7.56 24.21
C ASN A 70 5.70 7.38 23.69
N ARG A 71 5.19 8.34 22.90
CA ARG A 71 3.83 8.29 22.34
C ARG A 71 3.67 7.18 21.30
N THR A 72 4.62 7.08 20.38
CA THR A 72 4.66 6.00 19.37
C THR A 72 4.73 4.63 20.03
N ILE A 73 5.50 4.50 21.11
CA ILE A 73 5.59 3.27 21.88
C ILE A 73 4.25 2.95 22.56
N ALA A 74 3.60 3.93 23.19
CA ALA A 74 2.30 3.71 23.85
C ALA A 74 1.22 3.21 22.87
N VAL A 75 1.17 3.78 21.66
CA VAL A 75 0.26 3.34 20.60
C VAL A 75 0.61 1.94 20.10
N ALA A 76 1.90 1.65 19.86
CA ALA A 76 2.34 0.33 19.43
C ALA A 76 2.02 -0.77 20.45
N VAL A 77 2.08 -0.46 21.75
CA VAL A 77 1.70 -1.38 22.83
C VAL A 77 0.20 -1.68 22.79
N VAL A 78 -0.66 -0.68 22.57
CA VAL A 78 -2.12 -0.89 22.45
C VAL A 78 -2.48 -1.69 21.20
N LEU A 79 -1.81 -1.43 20.08
CA LEU A 79 -1.97 -2.23 18.85
C LEU A 79 -1.55 -3.69 19.06
N GLN A 80 -0.46 -3.94 19.80
CA GLN A 80 -0.03 -5.28 20.14
C GLN A 80 -1.07 -5.99 21.03
N LEU A 81 -1.67 -5.30 22.01
CA LEU A 81 -2.75 -5.86 22.82
C LEU A 81 -3.95 -6.28 21.96
N ALA A 82 -4.33 -5.44 21.00
CA ALA A 82 -5.44 -5.73 20.10
C ALA A 82 -5.15 -6.89 19.16
N GLY A 83 -3.95 -6.95 18.59
CA GLY A 83 -3.51 -8.06 17.75
C GLY A 83 -3.50 -9.41 18.48
N LEU A 84 -3.12 -9.44 19.76
CA LEU A 84 -3.19 -10.66 20.60
C LEU A 84 -4.62 -11.13 20.88
N ASN A 85 -5.61 -10.24 20.72
CA ASN A 85 -7.02 -10.52 20.93
C ASN A 85 -7.80 -10.62 19.60
N ASP A 86 -7.09 -10.81 18.47
CA ASP A 86 -7.64 -10.89 17.11
C ASP A 86 -8.53 -9.68 16.73
N ALA A 87 -8.28 -8.52 17.36
CA ALA A 87 -9.00 -7.29 17.09
C ALA A 87 -8.29 -6.53 15.95
N ASP A 88 -9.04 -6.32 14.87
CA ASP A 88 -8.59 -5.63 13.67
C ASP A 88 -8.59 -4.10 13.92
N LEU A 89 -7.46 -3.57 14.37
CA LEU A 89 -7.25 -2.14 14.61
C LEU A 89 -6.33 -1.56 13.54
N GLU A 90 -6.93 -1.06 12.46
CA GLU A 90 -6.23 -0.22 11.48
C GLU A 90 -6.19 1.23 12.00
N LEU A 91 -5.01 1.69 12.45
CA LEU A 91 -4.77 3.07 12.87
C LEU A 91 -3.92 3.82 11.83
N GLU A 92 -4.55 4.48 10.87
CA GLU A 92 -4.00 5.65 10.17
C GLU A 92 -5.15 6.66 9.87
N PRO A 93 -4.94 7.99 9.97
CA PRO A 93 -3.68 8.73 10.14
C PRO A 93 -3.43 9.29 11.56
N VAL A 94 -2.15 9.62 11.82
CA VAL A 94 -1.53 9.97 13.11
C VAL A 94 -1.90 11.39 13.63
N GLU A 95 -2.46 12.25 12.80
CA GLU A 95 -2.66 13.68 13.11
C GLU A 95 -3.82 13.94 14.10
N GLU A 96 -4.90 13.15 14.03
CA GLU A 96 -6.02 13.22 15.00
C GLU A 96 -5.63 12.59 16.35
N LEU A 97 -4.71 11.63 16.32
CA LEU A 97 -4.20 10.94 17.49
C LEU A 97 -3.30 11.85 18.33
N ASP A 98 -2.52 12.75 17.71
CA ASP A 98 -1.66 13.70 18.43
C ASP A 98 -2.45 14.69 19.29
N ALA A 99 -3.57 15.21 18.79
CA ALA A 99 -4.44 16.13 19.55
C ALA A 99 -5.14 15.43 20.73
N LEU A 100 -5.51 14.15 20.55
CA LEU A 100 -6.10 13.31 21.59
C LEU A 100 -5.05 12.92 22.66
N LEU A 101 -3.84 12.57 22.23
CA LEU A 101 -2.69 12.29 23.11
C LEU A 101 -2.24 13.55 23.87
N ASP A 102 -2.35 14.74 23.26
CA ASP A 102 -2.10 16.02 23.91
C ASP A 102 -3.11 16.28 25.04
N ARG A 103 -4.42 16.09 24.79
CA ARG A 103 -5.50 16.23 25.78
C ARG A 103 -5.38 15.28 26.97
N VAL A 104 -4.99 14.02 26.72
CA VAL A 104 -4.71 13.02 27.78
C VAL A 104 -3.50 13.47 28.60
N SER A 105 -2.43 13.89 27.93
CA SER A 105 -1.19 14.29 28.61
C SER A 105 -1.30 15.59 29.41
N SER A 106 -2.26 16.47 29.08
CA SER A 106 -2.55 17.71 29.81
C SER A 106 -3.57 17.54 30.94
N GLY A 107 -4.15 16.34 31.11
CA GLY A 107 -5.19 16.08 32.11
C GLY A 107 -6.53 16.77 31.83
N GLN A 108 -6.74 17.23 30.59
CA GLN A 108 -7.91 18.01 30.19
C GLN A 108 -9.10 17.16 29.71
N ALA A 109 -8.92 15.85 29.57
CA ALA A 109 -10.01 14.91 29.27
C ALA A 109 -10.00 13.75 30.28
N PRO A 110 -11.12 13.45 30.97
CA PRO A 110 -11.24 12.24 31.77
C PRO A 110 -11.08 11.00 30.88
N ILE A 111 -10.38 9.99 31.40
CA ILE A 111 -10.03 8.75 30.68
C ILE A 111 -11.27 8.06 30.07
N ALA A 112 -12.42 8.13 30.74
CA ALA A 112 -13.69 7.61 30.23
C ALA A 112 -14.18 8.32 28.95
N GLU A 113 -13.89 9.62 28.77
CA GLU A 113 -14.26 10.38 27.57
C GLU A 113 -13.32 10.08 26.41
N VAL A 114 -12.05 9.82 26.68
CA VAL A 114 -11.07 9.40 25.66
C VAL A 114 -11.32 7.96 25.22
N ILE A 115 -11.65 7.08 26.16
CA ILE A 115 -12.11 5.72 25.87
C ILE A 115 -13.44 5.78 25.11
N ALA A 116 -14.39 6.64 25.50
CA ALA A 116 -15.64 6.82 24.77
C ALA A 116 -15.41 7.43 23.38
N GLU A 117 -14.48 8.37 23.18
CA GLU A 117 -14.14 8.90 21.84
C GLU A 117 -13.45 7.83 20.98
N VAL A 118 -12.51 7.06 21.52
CA VAL A 118 -11.87 5.96 20.78
C VAL A 118 -12.89 4.86 20.48
N ILE A 119 -13.73 4.49 21.45
CA ILE A 119 -14.81 3.51 21.29
C ILE A 119 -15.89 4.03 20.36
N ASP A 120 -16.30 5.30 20.41
CA ASP A 120 -17.33 5.88 19.52
C ASP A 120 -16.79 6.10 18.12
N VAL A 121 -15.51 6.44 17.94
CA VAL A 121 -14.85 6.43 16.63
C VAL A 121 -14.84 5.00 16.07
N VAL A 122 -14.59 4.00 16.90
CA VAL A 122 -14.65 2.57 16.53
C VAL A 122 -16.10 2.11 16.28
N ARG A 123 -17.06 2.52 17.12
CA ARG A 123 -18.47 2.07 17.12
C ARG A 123 -19.32 2.79 16.09
N HIS A 124 -19.13 4.08 15.86
CA HIS A 124 -19.78 4.85 14.78
C HIS A 124 -19.37 4.29 13.41
N ARG A 125 -18.12 3.84 13.26
CA ARG A 125 -17.64 3.14 12.05
C ARG A 125 -18.20 1.72 11.92
N LEU A 126 -18.42 1.01 13.03
CA LEU A 126 -19.10 -0.30 13.04
C LEU A 126 -20.61 -0.19 12.78
N GLN A 127 -21.31 0.83 13.31
CA GLN A 127 -22.76 1.03 13.15
C GLN A 127 -23.16 1.60 11.78
N CYS A 128 -22.31 2.40 11.13
CA CYS A 128 -22.47 2.73 9.71
C CYS A 128 -22.40 1.49 8.79
N ARG A 129 -21.91 0.35 9.30
CA ARG A 129 -21.79 -0.92 8.58
C ARG A 129 -23.02 -1.84 8.71
N GLU A 130 -23.94 -1.59 9.65
CA GLU A 130 -24.99 -2.56 10.01
C GLU A 130 -26.45 -2.06 9.82
N LEU A 131 -26.71 -0.76 9.77
CA LEU A 131 -28.07 -0.21 9.62
C LEU A 131 -28.53 0.04 8.17
N THR A 132 -27.70 -0.26 7.18
CA THR A 132 -27.99 -0.19 5.74
C THR A 132 -28.31 -1.55 5.11
N LEU A 133 -28.49 -2.60 5.91
CA LEU A 133 -28.65 -3.98 5.43
C LEU A 133 -30.09 -4.48 5.29
N SER A 134 -31.12 -3.67 5.61
CA SER A 134 -32.48 -4.21 5.79
C SER A 134 -33.62 -3.58 4.98
N SER A 135 -33.36 -2.77 3.93
CA SER A 135 -34.45 -2.28 3.06
C SER A 135 -34.12 -2.36 1.57
N LEU A 136 -34.31 -3.57 1.04
CA LEU A 136 -34.96 -3.93 -0.22
C LEU A 136 -34.43 -3.34 -1.55
N GLY A 137 -33.77 -4.21 -2.31
CA GLY A 137 -34.32 -4.64 -3.61
C GLY A 137 -33.84 -3.91 -4.87
N SER A 138 -33.16 -4.71 -5.71
CA SER A 138 -32.89 -4.54 -7.16
C SER A 138 -31.90 -3.47 -7.61
N GLU A 139 -30.89 -3.97 -8.34
CA GLU A 139 -29.96 -3.29 -9.27
C GLU A 139 -28.65 -2.72 -8.69
N ASP A 140 -27.59 -3.51 -8.92
CA ASP A 140 -26.18 -3.19 -9.18
C ASP A 140 -25.54 -2.02 -8.40
N GLN A 141 -25.00 -2.31 -7.20
CA GLN A 141 -24.28 -1.35 -6.36
C GLN A 141 -22.76 -1.58 -6.39
N ILE A 142 -22.03 -0.56 -6.86
CA ILE A 142 -20.60 -0.33 -6.57
C ILE A 142 -20.50 0.23 -5.15
N ASN A 143 -19.53 -0.26 -4.36
CA ASN A 143 -19.30 0.18 -2.98
C ASN A 143 -18.81 1.65 -2.95
N PRO A 144 -19.40 2.59 -2.18
CA PRO A 144 -19.04 4.02 -2.22
C PRO A 144 -17.57 4.32 -1.85
N GLU A 145 -16.99 3.54 -0.92
CA GLU A 145 -15.56 3.66 -0.54
C GLU A 145 -14.60 3.08 -1.59
N GLU A 146 -15.04 2.07 -2.35
CA GLU A 146 -14.29 1.60 -3.53
C GLU A 146 -14.37 2.64 -4.65
N SER A 147 -15.51 3.32 -4.82
CA SER A 147 -15.67 4.42 -5.78
C SER A 147 -14.70 5.58 -5.49
N ASP A 148 -14.56 6.01 -4.24
CA ASP A 148 -13.65 7.12 -3.86
C ASP A 148 -12.16 6.74 -4.01
N MET A 149 -11.78 5.49 -3.73
CA MET A 149 -10.43 4.99 -3.98
C MET A 149 -10.14 4.91 -5.49
N PHE A 150 -11.06 4.39 -6.30
CA PHE A 150 -10.89 4.27 -7.76
C PHE A 150 -10.97 5.62 -8.49
N GLU A 151 -11.57 6.64 -7.90
CA GLU A 151 -11.54 8.01 -8.42
C GLU A 151 -10.11 8.57 -8.46
N LYS A 152 -9.30 8.27 -7.43
CA LYS A 152 -7.88 8.68 -7.36
C LYS A 152 -6.98 7.93 -8.34
N PHE A 153 -7.47 6.88 -9.00
CA PHE A 153 -6.66 6.13 -9.97
C PHE A 153 -6.60 6.87 -11.30
N THR A 154 -5.42 6.87 -11.91
CA THR A 154 -5.26 7.25 -13.32
C THR A 154 -6.07 6.33 -14.23
N GLU A 155 -6.39 6.78 -15.45
CA GLU A 155 -7.12 5.95 -16.43
C GLU A 155 -6.42 4.59 -16.68
N ARG A 156 -5.09 4.59 -16.76
CA ARG A 156 -4.29 3.36 -16.89
C ARG A 156 -4.38 2.47 -15.66
N ALA A 157 -4.30 3.03 -14.46
CA ALA A 157 -4.47 2.25 -13.22
C ALA A 157 -5.87 1.64 -13.11
N ARG A 158 -6.94 2.36 -13.50
CA ARG A 158 -8.30 1.78 -13.57
C ARG A 158 -8.38 0.64 -14.58
N ARG A 159 -7.73 0.79 -15.75
CA ARG A 159 -7.65 -0.27 -16.75
C ARG A 159 -6.96 -1.52 -16.20
N VAL A 160 -5.88 -1.38 -15.42
CA VAL A 160 -5.23 -2.50 -14.73
C VAL A 160 -6.20 -3.25 -13.81
N MET A 161 -7.11 -2.57 -13.12
CA MET A 161 -8.09 -3.24 -12.24
C MET A 161 -9.12 -4.05 -13.03
N VAL A 162 -9.60 -3.51 -14.15
CA VAL A 162 -10.50 -4.24 -15.06
C VAL A 162 -9.80 -5.48 -15.62
N LEU A 163 -8.56 -5.30 -16.10
CA LEU A 163 -7.75 -6.41 -16.60
C LEU A 163 -7.47 -7.46 -15.51
N ALA A 164 -7.25 -7.06 -14.25
CA ALA A 164 -7.04 -8.01 -13.15
C ALA A 164 -8.29 -8.88 -12.90
N GLN A 165 -9.49 -8.31 -13.06
CA GLN A 165 -10.72 -9.07 -12.98
C GLN A 165 -10.87 -10.03 -14.18
N GLU A 166 -10.49 -9.61 -15.39
CA GLU A 166 -10.46 -10.47 -16.58
C GLU A 166 -9.46 -11.62 -16.39
N GLU A 167 -8.28 -11.34 -15.83
CA GLU A 167 -7.27 -12.35 -15.52
C GLU A 167 -7.77 -13.40 -14.53
N ALA A 168 -8.44 -12.98 -13.45
CA ALA A 168 -9.09 -13.89 -12.52
C ALA A 168 -10.10 -14.80 -13.22
N ARG A 169 -10.89 -14.28 -14.16
CA ARG A 169 -11.83 -15.09 -14.97
C ARG A 169 -11.12 -16.05 -15.90
N ASN A 170 -10.08 -15.60 -16.59
CA ASN A 170 -9.30 -16.40 -17.54
C ASN A 170 -8.62 -17.60 -16.85
N LEU A 171 -8.09 -17.36 -15.64
CA LEU A 171 -7.50 -18.37 -14.77
C LEU A 171 -8.52 -19.17 -13.95
N GLN A 172 -9.81 -18.81 -14.04
CA GLN A 172 -10.92 -19.46 -13.33
C GLN A 172 -10.81 -19.37 -11.81
N HIS A 173 -10.20 -18.30 -11.30
CA HIS A 173 -10.10 -18.01 -9.88
C HIS A 173 -11.32 -17.21 -9.42
N ASN A 174 -11.88 -17.57 -8.27
CA ASN A 174 -13.04 -16.92 -7.64
C ASN A 174 -12.65 -15.71 -6.76
N TYR A 175 -11.43 -15.20 -6.90
CA TYR A 175 -10.91 -14.04 -6.21
C TYR A 175 -9.94 -13.27 -7.12
N ILE A 176 -9.75 -11.98 -6.84
CA ILE A 176 -8.69 -11.17 -7.46
C ILE A 176 -7.52 -11.11 -6.47
N GLY A 177 -6.44 -11.84 -6.73
CA GLY A 177 -5.22 -11.81 -5.95
C GLY A 177 -4.15 -10.88 -6.54
N THR A 178 -3.01 -10.79 -5.85
CA THR A 178 -1.88 -9.95 -6.27
C THR A 178 -1.34 -10.33 -7.65
N GLU A 179 -1.38 -11.62 -8.00
CA GLU A 179 -0.95 -12.20 -9.25
C GLU A 179 -1.78 -11.73 -10.44
N HIS A 180 -3.09 -11.58 -10.27
CA HIS A 180 -3.95 -11.03 -11.32
C HIS A 180 -3.62 -9.56 -11.57
N VAL A 181 -3.33 -8.80 -10.51
CA VAL A 181 -2.89 -7.39 -10.62
C VAL A 181 -1.55 -7.30 -11.36
N LEU A 182 -0.59 -8.17 -11.07
CA LEU A 182 0.68 -8.22 -11.79
C LEU A 182 0.50 -8.54 -13.28
N LEU A 183 -0.29 -9.56 -13.61
CA LEU A 183 -0.58 -9.93 -14.99
C LEU A 183 -1.28 -8.79 -15.73
N ALA A 184 -2.20 -8.10 -15.07
CA ALA A 184 -2.89 -6.95 -15.63
C ALA A 184 -1.98 -5.74 -15.88
N ILE A 185 -0.99 -5.49 -15.02
CA ILE A 185 0.04 -4.46 -15.27
C ILE A 185 0.80 -4.78 -16.56
N LEU A 186 1.21 -6.04 -16.73
CA LEU A 186 1.96 -6.49 -17.90
C LEU A 186 1.10 -6.41 -19.19
N GLU A 187 -0.19 -6.76 -19.09
CA GLU A 187 -1.13 -6.72 -20.22
C GLU A 187 -1.51 -5.29 -20.62
N GLU A 188 -1.60 -4.35 -19.67
CA GLU A 188 -1.86 -2.94 -20.00
C GLU A 188 -0.75 -2.33 -20.86
N GLY A 189 0.51 -2.72 -20.62
CA GLY A 189 1.67 -2.51 -21.51
C GLY A 189 2.19 -1.07 -21.65
N GLY A 190 1.33 -0.06 -21.56
CA GLY A 190 1.67 1.34 -21.82
C GLY A 190 2.18 2.10 -20.60
N GLY A 191 1.84 1.64 -19.40
CA GLY A 191 2.15 2.27 -18.12
C GLY A 191 3.61 2.16 -17.71
N THR A 192 4.02 3.02 -16.80
CA THR A 192 5.38 3.06 -16.26
C THR A 192 5.78 1.74 -15.60
N ALA A 193 4.86 1.09 -14.90
CA ALA A 193 5.13 -0.23 -14.31
C ALA A 193 5.41 -1.30 -15.37
N ALA A 194 4.61 -1.37 -16.44
CA ALA A 194 4.81 -2.30 -17.54
C ALA A 194 6.18 -2.10 -18.21
N LYS A 195 6.55 -0.83 -18.45
CA LYS A 195 7.87 -0.46 -19.01
C LYS A 195 9.03 -0.87 -18.11
N VAL A 196 8.89 -0.73 -16.79
CA VAL A 196 9.91 -1.15 -15.82
C VAL A 196 10.07 -2.67 -15.83
N LEU A 197 8.96 -3.42 -15.86
CA LEU A 197 9.00 -4.87 -15.93
C LEU A 197 9.57 -5.37 -17.27
N ALA A 198 9.24 -4.70 -18.38
CA ALA A 198 9.83 -4.98 -19.68
C ALA A 198 11.34 -4.73 -19.72
N ASN A 199 11.83 -3.66 -19.07
CA ASN A 199 13.27 -3.40 -18.91
C ASN A 199 13.99 -4.47 -18.08
N LEU A 200 13.26 -5.22 -17.27
CA LEU A 200 13.74 -6.38 -16.52
C LEU A 200 13.56 -7.69 -17.30
N ASN A 201 13.18 -7.62 -18.58
CA ASN A 201 12.91 -8.74 -19.48
C ASN A 201 11.77 -9.66 -19.00
N ILE A 202 10.79 -9.11 -18.30
CA ILE A 202 9.62 -9.85 -17.84
C ILE A 202 8.52 -9.72 -18.89
N SER A 203 8.12 -10.85 -19.49
CA SER A 203 6.97 -10.91 -20.39
C SER A 203 5.71 -11.39 -19.68
N THR A 204 4.54 -10.99 -20.18
CA THR A 204 3.25 -11.48 -19.68
C THR A 204 3.15 -13.00 -19.73
N ALA A 205 3.67 -13.62 -20.81
CA ALA A 205 3.68 -15.06 -20.98
C ALA A 205 4.51 -15.78 -19.90
N ALA A 206 5.72 -15.28 -19.62
CA ALA A 206 6.59 -15.84 -18.59
C ALA A 206 5.98 -15.70 -17.18
N ALA A 207 5.43 -14.53 -16.86
CA ALA A 207 4.74 -14.30 -15.59
C ALA A 207 3.52 -15.22 -15.44
N ARG A 208 2.72 -15.38 -16.49
CA ARG A 208 1.54 -16.26 -16.48
C ARG A 208 1.91 -17.72 -16.25
N ALA A 209 2.98 -18.20 -16.88
CA ALA A 209 3.46 -19.57 -16.67
C ALA A 209 3.84 -19.82 -15.21
N VAL A 210 4.55 -18.88 -14.58
CA VAL A 210 4.92 -18.98 -13.16
C VAL A 210 3.72 -18.88 -12.23
N VAL A 211 2.75 -18.00 -12.52
CA VAL A 211 1.50 -17.91 -11.74
C VAL A 211 0.73 -19.23 -11.78
N LEU A 212 0.61 -19.85 -12.97
CA LEU A 212 -0.01 -21.15 -13.13
C LEU A 212 0.75 -22.26 -12.39
N GLU A 213 2.07 -22.18 -12.30
CA GLU A 213 2.89 -23.11 -11.51
C GLU A 213 2.62 -22.97 -10.00
N ILE A 214 2.44 -21.74 -9.49
CA ILE A 214 2.26 -21.48 -8.06
C ILE A 214 0.82 -21.77 -7.60
N VAL A 215 -0.17 -21.28 -8.35
CA VAL A 215 -1.59 -21.25 -7.92
C VAL A 215 -2.43 -22.30 -8.67
N GLY A 216 -1.98 -22.73 -9.84
CA GLY A 216 -2.76 -23.59 -10.73
C GLY A 216 -3.81 -22.83 -11.54
N ARG A 217 -4.68 -23.60 -12.20
CA ARG A 217 -5.90 -23.09 -12.84
C ARG A 217 -7.09 -23.53 -12.00
N GLY A 218 -8.09 -22.66 -11.83
CA GLY A 218 -9.33 -23.03 -11.15
C GLY A 218 -10.16 -24.05 -11.96
N GLU A 219 -11.21 -24.58 -11.33
CA GLU A 219 -12.06 -25.60 -11.96
C GLU A 219 -13.16 -25.02 -12.85
N LYS A 220 -13.63 -23.80 -12.52
CA LYS A 220 -14.75 -23.16 -13.21
C LYS A 220 -14.64 -21.65 -13.11
N ALA A 221 -14.88 -20.97 -14.24
CA ALA A 221 -14.94 -19.52 -14.26
C ALA A 221 -16.05 -19.01 -13.31
N PRO A 222 -15.75 -18.04 -12.42
CA PRO A 222 -16.76 -17.46 -11.54
C PRO A 222 -17.81 -16.69 -12.35
N ALA A 223 -19.07 -16.80 -11.91
CA ALA A 223 -20.17 -16.02 -12.43
C ALA A 223 -20.45 -14.84 -11.49
N GLY A 224 -20.61 -13.64 -12.05
CA GLY A 224 -20.91 -12.42 -11.28
C GLY A 224 -19.67 -11.71 -10.74
N HIS A 225 -19.83 -11.09 -9.56
CA HIS A 225 -18.81 -10.30 -8.88
C HIS A 225 -17.68 -11.18 -8.33
N ILE A 226 -16.44 -10.74 -8.50
CA ILE A 226 -15.23 -11.44 -8.03
C ILE A 226 -14.55 -10.52 -7.01
N PRO A 227 -14.48 -10.89 -5.72
CA PRO A 227 -13.92 -10.04 -4.70
C PRO A 227 -12.39 -10.00 -4.76
N PHE A 228 -11.80 -8.88 -4.39
CA PHE A 228 -10.37 -8.80 -4.08
C PHE A 228 -10.03 -9.57 -2.81
N THR A 229 -8.87 -10.23 -2.79
CA THR A 229 -8.30 -10.82 -1.57
C THR A 229 -7.89 -9.72 -0.57
N PRO A 230 -7.83 -10.01 0.74
CA PRO A 230 -7.30 -9.06 1.73
C PRO A 230 -5.90 -8.54 1.35
N ARG A 231 -5.04 -9.42 0.85
CA ARG A 231 -3.68 -9.07 0.45
C ARG A 231 -3.64 -8.17 -0.80
N SER A 232 -4.50 -8.41 -1.79
CA SER A 232 -4.59 -7.49 -2.94
C SER A 232 -5.16 -6.12 -2.55
N LYS A 233 -6.09 -6.04 -1.59
CA LYS A 233 -6.57 -4.75 -1.07
C LYS A 233 -5.43 -3.98 -0.39
N ARG A 234 -4.66 -4.68 0.45
CA ARG A 234 -3.44 -4.13 1.06
C ARG A 234 -2.41 -3.62 0.05
N VAL A 235 -2.24 -4.31 -1.07
CA VAL A 235 -1.39 -3.82 -2.19
C VAL A 235 -1.90 -2.49 -2.76
N LEU A 236 -3.22 -2.33 -2.90
CA LEU A 236 -3.80 -1.07 -3.37
C LEU A 236 -3.64 0.06 -2.32
N GLU A 237 -3.77 -0.25 -1.03
CA GLU A 237 -3.47 0.70 0.04
C GLU A 237 -1.99 1.13 0.03
N TYR A 238 -1.06 0.19 -0.15
CA TYR A 238 0.36 0.52 -0.34
C TYR A 238 0.59 1.38 -1.58
N SER A 239 -0.16 1.16 -2.66
CA SER A 239 -0.08 2.00 -3.85
C SER A 239 -0.52 3.45 -3.58
N LEU A 240 -1.54 3.64 -2.74
CA LEU A 240 -1.95 4.97 -2.30
C LEU A 240 -0.84 5.63 -1.47
N ARG A 241 -0.26 4.91 -0.50
CA ARG A 241 0.85 5.44 0.31
C ARG A 241 2.06 5.82 -0.54
N GLU A 242 2.42 5.00 -1.52
CA GLU A 242 3.53 5.30 -2.44
C GLU A 242 3.23 6.54 -3.30
N ALA A 243 1.99 6.70 -3.78
CA ALA A 243 1.58 7.90 -4.51
C ALA A 243 1.74 9.17 -3.64
N VAL A 244 1.27 9.11 -2.39
CA VAL A 244 1.38 10.23 -1.43
C VAL A 244 2.84 10.54 -1.10
N GLN A 245 3.66 9.52 -0.83
CA GLN A 245 5.09 9.69 -0.52
C GLN A 245 5.87 10.33 -1.68
N LEU A 246 5.45 10.09 -2.92
CA LEU A 246 6.03 10.67 -4.12
C LEU A 246 5.40 12.02 -4.49
N GLY A 247 4.42 12.51 -3.72
CA GLY A 247 3.73 13.77 -3.97
C GLY A 247 2.78 13.73 -5.17
N HIS A 248 2.37 12.54 -5.61
CA HIS A 248 1.45 12.35 -6.72
C HIS A 248 0.00 12.39 -6.24
N GLN A 249 -0.82 13.19 -6.92
CA GLN A 249 -2.25 13.34 -6.58
C GLN A 249 -3.08 12.12 -7.00
N ASN A 250 -2.61 11.37 -7.99
CA ASN A 250 -3.30 10.21 -8.55
C ASN A 250 -2.44 8.95 -8.46
N ILE A 251 -3.11 7.80 -8.33
CA ILE A 251 -2.48 6.49 -8.30
C ILE A 251 -2.23 6.00 -9.75
N GLY A 252 -0.97 5.95 -10.13
CA GLY A 252 -0.47 5.39 -11.38
C GLY A 252 -0.12 3.91 -11.29
N THR A 253 0.17 3.31 -12.45
CA THR A 253 0.58 1.89 -12.56
C THR A 253 1.83 1.57 -11.75
N GLU A 254 2.77 2.51 -11.70
CA GLU A 254 4.02 2.46 -10.96
C GLU A 254 3.81 2.39 -9.45
N HIS A 255 2.79 3.07 -8.92
CA HIS A 255 2.45 2.97 -7.50
C HIS A 255 1.87 1.61 -7.17
N ILE A 256 1.05 1.04 -8.06
CA ILE A 256 0.53 -0.33 -7.88
C ILE A 256 1.68 -1.34 -7.85
N LEU A 257 2.65 -1.22 -8.76
CA LEU A 257 3.83 -2.07 -8.76
C LEU A 257 4.71 -1.87 -7.50
N LEU A 258 4.87 -0.63 -7.03
CA LEU A 258 5.54 -0.35 -5.76
C LEU A 258 4.79 -0.98 -4.57
N GLY A 259 3.45 -0.99 -4.60
CA GLY A 259 2.62 -1.66 -3.60
C GLY A 259 2.85 -3.18 -3.56
N ILE A 260 2.97 -3.82 -4.74
CA ILE A 260 3.33 -5.25 -4.84
C ILE A 260 4.72 -5.50 -4.23
N VAL A 261 5.70 -4.66 -4.56
CA VAL A 261 7.07 -4.75 -4.04
C VAL A 261 7.11 -4.53 -2.53
N GLN A 262 6.29 -3.62 -2.00
CA GLN A 262 6.20 -3.32 -0.58
C GLN A 262 5.56 -4.45 0.23
N ASP A 263 4.53 -5.11 -0.31
CA ASP A 263 3.92 -6.29 0.33
C ASP A 263 4.90 -7.46 0.44
N GLY A 264 5.69 -7.71 -0.61
CA GLY A 264 6.84 -8.62 -0.61
C GLY A 264 6.54 -10.12 -0.47
N GLU A 265 5.35 -10.49 -0.03
CA GLU A 265 4.97 -11.88 0.31
C GLU A 265 3.88 -12.46 -0.60
N GLY A 266 3.15 -11.62 -1.33
CA GLY A 266 2.12 -12.06 -2.27
C GLY A 266 2.63 -12.92 -3.43
N VAL A 267 1.72 -13.62 -4.11
CA VAL A 267 2.03 -14.46 -5.28
C VAL A 267 2.68 -13.62 -6.39
N ALA A 268 2.31 -12.35 -6.55
CA ALA A 268 2.98 -11.45 -7.48
C ALA A 268 4.47 -11.25 -7.15
N ALA A 269 4.80 -10.96 -5.88
CA ALA A 269 6.18 -10.79 -5.45
C ALA A 269 6.98 -12.10 -5.64
N GLN A 270 6.39 -13.24 -5.28
CA GLN A 270 7.00 -14.56 -5.50
C GLN A 270 7.23 -14.85 -7.00
N THR A 271 6.28 -14.45 -7.86
CA THR A 271 6.38 -14.59 -9.32
C THR A 271 7.57 -13.79 -9.85
N LEU A 272 7.70 -12.52 -9.43
CA LEU A 272 8.83 -11.67 -9.80
C LEU A 272 10.16 -12.28 -9.34
N VAL A 273 10.24 -12.74 -8.10
CA VAL A 273 11.45 -13.39 -7.55
C VAL A 273 11.81 -14.66 -8.32
N LYS A 274 10.82 -15.52 -8.65
CA LYS A 274 11.05 -16.72 -9.47
C LYS A 274 11.54 -16.41 -10.89
N LEU A 275 11.15 -15.26 -11.45
CA LEU A 275 11.65 -14.76 -12.72
C LEU A 275 13.04 -14.09 -12.62
N GLY A 276 13.69 -14.15 -11.46
CA GLY A 276 15.04 -13.62 -11.25
C GLY A 276 15.08 -12.12 -10.96
N VAL A 277 13.95 -11.52 -10.58
CA VAL A 277 13.86 -10.09 -10.29
C VAL A 277 14.19 -9.83 -8.83
N ASP A 278 15.14 -8.92 -8.60
CA ASP A 278 15.33 -8.31 -7.28
C ASP A 278 14.29 -7.19 -7.08
N LEU A 279 13.39 -7.38 -6.12
CA LEU A 279 12.34 -6.43 -5.78
C LEU A 279 12.90 -5.04 -5.40
N SER A 280 14.10 -4.99 -4.82
CA SER A 280 14.80 -3.74 -4.49
C SER A 280 15.15 -2.95 -5.75
N LYS A 281 15.53 -3.66 -6.82
CA LYS A 281 15.90 -3.08 -8.11
C LYS A 281 14.68 -2.49 -8.84
N VAL A 282 13.50 -3.10 -8.69
CA VAL A 282 12.24 -2.56 -9.22
C VAL A 282 11.98 -1.16 -8.64
N ARG A 283 12.06 -1.02 -7.32
CA ARG A 283 11.87 0.27 -6.63
C ARG A 283 12.90 1.32 -7.07
N GLN A 284 14.17 0.93 -7.22
CA GLN A 284 15.22 1.82 -7.71
C GLN A 284 14.95 2.32 -9.15
N LEU A 285 14.51 1.43 -10.05
CA LEU A 285 14.23 1.78 -11.44
C LEU A 285 13.05 2.77 -11.56
N ILE A 286 11.99 2.56 -10.78
CA ILE A 286 10.84 3.48 -10.75
C ILE A 286 11.27 4.86 -10.25
N ARG A 287 12.01 4.93 -9.14
CA ARG A 287 12.51 6.20 -8.59
C ARG A 287 13.46 6.92 -9.54
N HIS A 288 14.40 6.20 -10.18
CA HIS A 288 15.31 6.79 -11.15
C HIS A 288 14.56 7.39 -12.34
N ARG A 289 13.53 6.68 -12.83
CA ARG A 289 12.72 7.16 -13.95
C ARG A 289 11.95 8.44 -13.60
N GLN A 290 11.38 8.50 -12.40
CA GLN A 290 10.70 9.71 -11.91
C GLN A 290 11.64 10.90 -11.75
N HIS A 291 12.86 10.68 -11.24
CA HIS A 291 13.87 11.74 -11.18
C HIS A 291 14.28 12.23 -12.57
N SER A 292 14.43 11.32 -13.55
CA SER A 292 14.73 11.73 -14.92
C SER A 292 13.58 12.49 -15.59
N GLU A 293 12.33 12.09 -15.34
CA GLU A 293 11.15 12.80 -15.86
C GLU A 293 11.04 14.18 -15.21
N ALA A 294 11.15 14.29 -13.87
CA ALA A 294 11.11 15.57 -13.16
C ALA A 294 12.22 16.54 -13.61
N ALA A 295 13.45 16.05 -13.80
CA ALA A 295 14.57 16.86 -14.29
C ALA A 295 14.34 17.37 -15.72
N VAL A 296 13.70 16.57 -16.57
CA VAL A 296 13.30 16.98 -17.93
C VAL A 296 12.19 18.03 -17.86
N THR A 297 11.18 17.85 -17.02
CA THR A 297 10.09 18.83 -16.86
C THR A 297 10.59 20.16 -16.30
N GLU A 298 11.48 20.15 -15.30
CA GLU A 298 12.11 21.36 -14.74
C GLU A 298 12.99 22.07 -15.78
N PHE A 299 13.71 21.30 -16.61
CA PHE A 299 14.49 21.82 -17.73
C PHE A 299 13.62 22.44 -18.85
N LEU A 300 12.41 21.91 -19.07
CA LEU A 300 11.44 22.41 -20.04
C LEU A 300 10.59 23.57 -19.51
N ALA A 301 10.34 23.65 -18.20
CA ALA A 301 9.51 24.66 -17.54
C ALA A 301 10.24 25.98 -17.22
N GLY A 302 11.56 26.06 -17.42
CA GLY A 302 12.33 27.29 -17.22
C GLY A 302 12.33 28.21 -18.45
N ASP A 303 11.60 29.33 -18.40
CA ASP A 303 11.73 30.46 -19.33
C ASP A 303 12.17 31.77 -18.62
N SER A 304 12.93 32.58 -19.36
CA SER A 304 13.11 34.05 -19.26
C SER A 304 13.58 34.70 -17.94
N GLY A 305 14.86 34.52 -17.58
CA GLY A 305 15.52 35.37 -16.56
C GLY A 305 17.06 35.25 -16.50
N SER A 306 17.75 36.08 -17.28
CA SER A 306 19.22 36.33 -17.31
C SER A 306 20.17 35.21 -16.85
N PHE A 307 20.35 34.17 -17.67
CA PHE A 307 21.61 33.42 -17.68
C PHE A 307 22.20 33.58 -19.08
N THR A 308 23.36 34.24 -19.19
CA THR A 308 24.13 34.27 -20.45
C THR A 308 25.31 33.31 -20.34
N PRO A 309 25.15 32.00 -20.61
CA PRO A 309 26.24 31.20 -21.09
C PRO A 309 26.26 31.34 -22.62
N LYS A 310 27.37 31.82 -23.17
CA LYS A 310 27.65 31.60 -24.59
C LYS A 310 27.70 30.10 -24.84
N MET A 311 26.67 29.50 -25.42
CA MET A 311 26.73 28.18 -26.06
C MET A 311 25.82 28.15 -27.30
N PRO A 312 26.30 27.57 -28.42
CA PRO A 312 25.78 27.82 -29.77
C PRO A 312 24.60 26.91 -30.13
N ALA A 313 23.99 27.20 -31.29
CA ALA A 313 22.79 26.65 -31.94
C ALA A 313 22.60 25.11 -32.07
N ARG A 314 23.30 24.28 -31.29
CA ARG A 314 23.15 22.82 -31.23
C ARG A 314 21.98 22.35 -30.37
N LYS A 315 21.51 23.17 -29.41
CA LYS A 315 20.47 22.79 -28.43
C LYS A 315 19.08 22.61 -29.06
N HIS A 316 18.67 23.51 -29.95
CA HIS A 316 17.38 23.39 -30.65
C HIS A 316 17.36 22.21 -31.64
N HIS A 317 18.49 21.90 -32.26
CA HIS A 317 18.59 20.74 -33.14
C HIS A 317 18.47 19.44 -32.35
N LEU A 318 19.16 19.33 -31.21
CA LEU A 318 19.10 18.12 -30.38
C LEU A 318 17.72 17.88 -29.77
N LEU A 319 16.99 18.92 -29.39
CA LEU A 319 15.63 18.78 -28.85
C LEU A 319 14.63 18.35 -29.92
N SER A 320 14.66 18.98 -31.09
CA SER A 320 13.82 18.57 -32.23
C SER A 320 14.14 17.16 -32.71
N GLU A 321 15.41 16.76 -32.64
CA GLU A 321 15.86 15.42 -33.00
C GLU A 321 15.43 14.40 -31.94
N LEU A 322 15.41 14.76 -30.65
CA LEU A 322 14.91 13.92 -29.58
C LEU A 322 13.39 13.72 -29.65
N GLU A 323 12.63 14.80 -29.90
CA GLU A 323 11.18 14.75 -30.09
C GLU A 323 10.83 13.90 -31.32
N SER A 324 11.53 14.11 -32.43
CA SER A 324 11.39 13.28 -33.63
C SER A 324 11.69 11.80 -33.36
N LEU A 325 12.70 11.50 -32.54
CA LEU A 325 13.04 10.12 -32.18
C LEU A 325 11.99 9.49 -31.26
N ILE A 326 11.37 10.26 -30.36
CA ILE A 326 10.27 9.77 -29.51
C ILE A 326 9.04 9.44 -30.36
N ASP A 327 8.65 10.35 -31.25
CA ASP A 327 7.52 10.15 -32.17
C ASP A 327 7.77 8.96 -33.11
N GLU A 328 9.00 8.79 -33.58
CA GLU A 328 9.40 7.67 -34.42
C GLU A 328 9.36 6.35 -33.65
N ASN A 329 9.74 6.35 -32.36
CA ASN A 329 9.68 5.18 -31.49
C ASN A 329 8.23 4.77 -31.21
N ASP A 330 7.35 5.74 -30.90
CA ASP A 330 5.92 5.48 -30.69
C ASP A 330 5.24 4.92 -31.95
N ASN A 331 5.61 5.43 -33.13
CA ASN A 331 5.15 4.88 -34.40
C ASN A 331 5.68 3.44 -34.63
N LEU A 332 6.94 3.16 -34.31
CA LEU A 332 7.51 1.81 -34.40
C LEU A 332 6.79 0.84 -33.46
N TYR A 333 6.46 1.25 -32.23
CA TYR A 333 5.67 0.42 -31.31
C TYR A 333 4.29 0.07 -31.89
N GLU A 334 3.59 1.04 -32.48
CA GLU A 334 2.29 0.76 -33.11
C GLU A 334 2.41 -0.08 -34.39
N GLN A 335 3.48 0.07 -35.16
CA GLN A 335 3.74 -0.81 -36.30
C GLN A 335 4.01 -2.25 -35.87
N VAL A 336 4.84 -2.45 -34.84
CA VAL A 336 5.11 -3.77 -34.27
C VAL A 336 3.83 -4.39 -33.72
N ARG A 337 3.00 -3.62 -33.02
CA ARG A 337 1.70 -4.06 -32.51
C ARG A 337 0.78 -4.55 -33.64
N ARG A 338 0.61 -3.74 -34.69
CA ARG A 338 -0.19 -4.12 -35.87
C ARG A 338 0.36 -5.34 -36.60
N LEU A 339 1.68 -5.48 -36.67
CA LEU A 339 2.33 -6.63 -37.30
C LEU A 339 2.07 -7.90 -36.48
N ARG A 340 2.18 -7.82 -35.15
CA ARG A 340 1.87 -8.91 -34.22
C ARG A 340 0.40 -9.34 -34.34
N GLU A 341 -0.53 -8.39 -34.44
CA GLU A 341 -1.95 -8.69 -34.68
C GLU A 341 -2.17 -9.41 -36.02
N LYS A 342 -1.51 -8.99 -37.10
CA LYS A 342 -1.58 -9.67 -38.41
C LYS A 342 -0.97 -11.07 -38.39
N LEU A 343 0.15 -11.27 -37.69
CA LEU A 343 0.77 -12.59 -37.56
C LEU A 343 -0.17 -13.55 -36.81
N ARG A 344 -0.80 -13.08 -35.74
CA ARG A 344 -1.83 -13.85 -35.01
C ARG A 344 -3.04 -14.19 -35.90
N GLN A 345 -3.49 -13.27 -36.77
CA GLN A 345 -4.55 -13.55 -37.74
C GLN A 345 -4.18 -14.64 -38.75
N HIS A 346 -2.89 -14.88 -38.97
CA HIS A 346 -2.36 -15.93 -39.84
C HIS A 346 -1.92 -17.19 -39.09
N ASN A 347 -2.31 -17.36 -37.82
CA ASN A 347 -1.90 -18.47 -36.94
C ASN A 347 -0.37 -18.61 -36.80
N ILE A 348 0.36 -17.49 -36.87
CA ILE A 348 1.79 -17.42 -36.58
C ILE A 348 1.92 -16.76 -35.21
N ASP A 349 2.50 -17.46 -34.24
CA ASP A 349 2.80 -16.87 -32.94
C ASP A 349 3.98 -15.90 -33.09
N PRO A 350 3.80 -14.59 -32.84
CA PRO A 350 4.89 -13.63 -32.94
C PRO A 350 5.93 -13.72 -31.81
N ASP A 351 5.70 -14.55 -30.80
CA ASP A 351 6.56 -14.69 -29.61
C ASP A 351 7.20 -16.10 -29.49
N ASP A 352 7.00 -17.00 -30.47
CA ASP A 352 7.78 -18.24 -30.71
C ASP A 352 9.13 -17.94 -31.41
#